data_AF-A0AAV5Q806-F1
#
_entry.id   AF-A0AAV5Q806-F1
#
_cell.length_a   1.000
_cell.length_b   1.000
_cell.length_c   1.000
_cell.angle_alpha   90.00
_cell.angle_beta   90.00
_cell.angle_gamma   90.00
#
_symmetry.space_group_name_H-M   'P 1'
#
loop_
_entity.id
_entity.type
_entity.pdbx_description
1 polymer ?
#
loop_
_entity_poly.entity_id
_entity_poly.type
_entity_poly.pdbx_seq_one_letter_code
_entity_poly.pdbx_strand_id
1 'polypeptide(L)'
;MVSSLLSLMIMFGTSSDELPVGSPLWTFLTTYLIIGLIAFYKWEKNIEEPIVPVQLLHHRTILAACINCWFTQLNYHAGLFYLPFYWTSVQNLSPLEACIRLIPSILLHVLHRLLLVIPLRKQVDIDHYS
;
A
#
# COMPACT_ATOMS: atom_id res chain seq x y z
N MET A 1 6.63 5.20 -13.99
CA MET A 1 6.11 4.98 -12.61
C MET A 1 5.83 3.50 -12.33
N VAL A 2 5.04 2.80 -13.15
CA VAL A 2 4.75 1.37 -12.92
C VAL A 2 6.02 0.51 -12.91
N SER A 3 6.98 0.77 -13.81
CA SER A 3 8.24 0.03 -13.87
C SER A 3 9.13 0.23 -12.63
N SER A 4 9.20 1.45 -12.09
CA SER A 4 9.96 1.72 -10.87
C SER A 4 9.31 1.08 -9.64
N LEU A 5 7.98 1.04 -9.58
CA LEU A 5 7.24 0.31 -8.54
C LEU A 5 7.40 -1.21 -8.66
N LEU A 6 7.46 -1.75 -9.88
CA LEU A 6 7.74 -3.16 -10.10
C LEU A 6 9.16 -3.52 -9.63
N SER A 7 10.15 -2.66 -9.88
CA SER A 7 11.51 -2.84 -9.36
C SER A 7 11.54 -2.82 -7.82
N LEU A 8 10.76 -1.94 -7.19
CA LEU A 8 10.58 -1.91 -5.74
C LEU A 8 10.03 -3.24 -5.23
N MET A 9 8.97 -3.76 -5.86
CA MET A 9 8.34 -5.02 -5.46
C MET A 9 9.31 -6.20 -5.57
N ILE A 10 10.12 -6.26 -6.63
CA ILE A 10 11.14 -7.31 -6.80
C ILE A 10 12.21 -7.21 -5.70
N MET A 11 12.66 -6.01 -5.38
CA MET A 11 13.70 -5.78 -4.36
C MET A 11 13.26 -6.19 -2.95
N PHE A 12 11.99 -5.99 -2.60
CA PHE A 12 11.45 -6.39 -1.29
C PHE A 12 10.87 -7.81 -1.26
N GLY A 13 10.40 -8.32 -2.40
CA GLY A 13 9.75 -9.63 -2.50
C GLY A 13 10.73 -10.80 -2.68
N THR A 14 11.99 -10.52 -3.01
CA THR A 14 13.04 -11.54 -3.13
C THR A 14 13.72 -11.75 -1.79
N SER A 15 13.94 -13.02 -1.46
CA SER A 15 14.70 -13.38 -0.26
C SER A 15 16.18 -13.02 -0.47
N SER A 16 16.86 -12.63 0.61
CA SER A 16 18.29 -12.27 0.58
C SER A 16 19.19 -13.38 0.03
N ASP A 17 18.72 -14.63 0.08
CA ASP A 17 19.42 -15.79 -0.44
C ASP A 17 19.40 -15.85 -1.99
N GLU A 18 18.35 -15.31 -2.62
CA GLU A 18 18.21 -15.26 -4.08
C GLU A 18 18.89 -14.01 -4.67
N LEU A 19 18.82 -12.89 -3.95
CA LEU A 19 19.49 -11.64 -4.32
C LEU A 19 20.32 -11.12 -3.14
N PRO A 20 21.61 -11.49 -3.07
CA PRO A 20 22.51 -10.91 -2.09
C PRO A 20 22.56 -9.39 -2.26
N VAL A 21 22.50 -8.67 -1.14
CA VAL A 21 22.61 -7.19 -1.09
C VAL A 21 23.88 -6.64 -1.72
N GLY A 22 24.91 -7.47 -1.92
CA GLY A 22 26.15 -7.13 -2.64
C GLY A 22 26.13 -7.43 -4.14
N SER A 23 25.04 -7.98 -4.69
CA SER A 23 24.95 -8.33 -6.11
C SER A 23 24.81 -7.08 -6.99
N PRO A 24 25.35 -7.10 -8.23
CA PRO A 24 25.21 -5.99 -9.16
C PRO A 24 23.75 -5.75 -9.56
N LEU A 25 22.91 -6.79 -9.54
CA LEU A 25 21.48 -6.70 -9.83
C LEU A 25 20.73 -5.89 -8.75
N TRP A 26 21.03 -6.12 -7.47
CA TRP A 26 20.40 -5.36 -6.38
C TRP A 26 20.69 -3.85 -6.52
N THR A 27 21.96 -3.50 -6.74
CA THR A 27 22.39 -2.11 -6.95
C THR A 27 21.73 -1.49 -8.19
N PHE A 28 21.59 -2.26 -9.27
CA PHE A 28 20.92 -1.81 -10.50
C PHE A 28 19.43 -1.51 -10.26
N LEU A 29 18.72 -2.39 -9.54
CA LEU A 29 17.31 -2.21 -9.22
C LEU A 29 17.09 -0.98 -8.32
N THR A 30 17.93 -0.80 -7.29
CA THR A 30 17.88 0.39 -6.43
C THR A 30 18.14 1.67 -7.22
N THR A 31 19.13 1.65 -8.11
CA THR A 31 19.46 2.80 -8.97
C THR A 31 18.30 3.11 -9.91
N TYR A 32 17.70 2.10 -10.55
CA TYR A 32 16.55 2.26 -11.45
C TYR A 32 15.32 2.84 -10.74
N LEU A 33 15.04 2.38 -9.51
CA LEU A 33 13.98 2.92 -8.66
C LEU A 33 14.18 4.42 -8.41
N ILE A 34 15.38 4.82 -7.97
CA ILE A 34 15.69 6.22 -7.65
C ILE A 34 15.57 7.10 -8.89
N ILE A 35 16.13 6.65 -10.03
CA ILE A 35 16.04 7.39 -11.30
C ILE A 35 14.58 7.54 -11.72
N GLY A 36 13.78 6.49 -11.63
CA GLY A 36 12.35 6.53 -11.99
C GLY A 36 11.54 7.50 -11.13
N LEU A 37 11.81 7.55 -9.82
CA LEU A 37 11.15 8.48 -8.90
C LEU A 37 11.56 9.94 -9.17
N ILE A 38 12.85 10.20 -9.41
CA ILE A 38 13.35 11.56 -9.72
C ILE A 38 12.79 12.05 -11.06
N ALA A 39 12.77 11.17 -12.07
CA ALA A 39 12.19 11.48 -13.38
C ALA A 39 10.71 11.81 -13.26
N PHE A 40 9.95 11.04 -12.48
CA PHE A 40 8.54 11.31 -12.20
C PHE A 40 8.33 12.65 -11.49
N TYR A 41 9.10 12.94 -10.45
CA TYR A 41 9.02 14.20 -9.71
C TYR A 41 9.29 15.42 -10.60
N LYS A 42 10.33 15.35 -11.45
CA LYS A 42 10.65 16.42 -12.40
C LYS A 42 9.56 16.58 -13.46
N TRP A 43 9.01 15.47 -13.93
CA TRP A 43 7.94 15.46 -14.93
C TRP A 43 6.66 16.10 -14.40
N GLU A 44 6.19 15.71 -13.20
CA GLU A 44 4.98 16.31 -12.61
C GLU A 44 5.14 17.78 -12.26
N LYS A 45 6.36 18.23 -11.91
CA LYS A 45 6.61 19.66 -11.66
C LYS A 45 6.43 20.53 -12.92
N ASN A 46 6.65 19.97 -14.10
CA ASN A 46 6.68 20.71 -15.37
C ASN A 46 5.35 20.71 -16.13
N ILE A 47 4.32 19.99 -15.64
CA ILE A 47 3.00 19.91 -16.28
C ILE A 47 2.07 20.99 -15.72
N GLU A 48 1.28 21.64 -16.59
CA GLU A 48 0.29 22.68 -16.21
C GLU A 48 -0.89 22.12 -15.40
N GLU A 49 -1.36 20.91 -15.70
CA GLU A 49 -2.40 20.19 -14.94
C GLU A 49 -1.83 18.91 -14.29
N PRO A 50 -1.16 19.02 -13.13
CA PRO A 50 -0.58 17.86 -12.46
C PRO A 50 -1.68 16.94 -11.90
N ILE A 51 -1.57 15.63 -12.18
CA ILE A 51 -2.49 14.59 -11.66
C ILE A 51 -2.35 14.48 -10.13
N VAL A 52 -1.11 14.50 -9.63
CA VAL A 52 -0.82 14.64 -8.21
C VAL A 52 -0.06 15.96 -8.02
N PRO A 53 -0.67 16.99 -7.41
CA PRO A 53 0.04 18.22 -7.14
C PRO A 53 1.20 17.96 -6.17
N VAL A 54 2.43 17.88 -6.69
CA VAL A 54 3.65 17.63 -5.89
C VAL A 54 3.87 18.64 -4.76
N GLN A 55 3.23 19.81 -4.86
CA GLN A 55 3.19 20.84 -3.83
C GLN A 55 2.48 20.35 -2.55
N LEU A 56 1.46 19.48 -2.67
CA LEU A 56 0.79 18.87 -1.52
C LEU A 56 1.75 17.98 -0.73
N LEU A 57 2.64 17.24 -1.41
CA LEU A 57 3.62 16.36 -0.76
C LEU A 57 4.70 17.15 0.02
N HIS A 58 4.85 18.45 -0.23
CA HIS A 58 5.75 19.31 0.54
C HIS A 58 5.19 19.64 1.94
N HIS A 59 3.87 19.53 2.14
CA HIS A 59 3.27 19.69 3.46
C HIS A 59 3.52 18.45 4.32
N ARG A 60 4.22 18.64 5.45
CA ARG A 60 4.57 17.56 6.40
C ARG A 60 3.37 16.71 6.82
N THR A 61 2.21 17.32 7.03
CA THR A 61 0.98 16.61 7.41
C THR A 61 0.47 15.69 6.32
N ILE A 62 0.48 16.15 5.06
CA ILE A 62 0.00 15.37 3.92
C ILE A 62 0.98 14.22 3.63
N LEU A 63 2.28 14.51 3.64
CA LEU A 63 3.31 13.48 3.51
C LEU A 63 3.20 12.41 4.61
N ALA A 64 3.02 12.83 5.86
CA ALA A 64 2.82 11.91 6.98
C ALA A 64 1.55 11.07 6.81
N ALA A 65 0.44 11.66 6.35
CA ALA A 65 -0.80 10.94 6.07
C ALA A 65 -0.62 9.91 4.93
N CYS A 66 0.06 10.26 3.85
CA CYS A 66 0.37 9.36 2.74
C CYS A 66 1.24 8.18 3.19
N ILE A 67 2.30 8.47 3.95
CA ILE A 67 3.20 7.44 4.50
C ILE A 67 2.44 6.53 5.47
N ASN A 68 1.62 7.11 6.36
CA ASN A 68 0.79 6.34 7.28
C ASN A 68 -0.20 5.44 6.54
N CYS A 69 -0.85 5.95 5.48
CA CYS A 69 -1.75 5.16 4.64
C CYS A 69 -1.02 3.97 4.01
N TRP A 70 0.17 4.19 3.47
CA TRP A 70 0.99 3.14 2.89
C TRP A 70 1.38 2.06 3.91
N PHE A 71 1.87 2.45 5.09
CA PHE A 71 2.21 1.51 6.16
C PHE A 71 1.00 0.75 6.70
N THR A 72 -0.15 1.42 6.82
CA THR A 72 -1.40 0.78 7.25
C THR A 72 -1.80 -0.32 6.26
N GLN A 73 -1.69 -0.05 4.96
CA GLN A 73 -1.99 -1.05 3.94
C GLN A 73 -0.99 -2.20 3.94
N LEU A 74 0.30 -1.91 4.10
CA LEU A 74 1.33 -2.96 4.22
C LEU A 74 1.07 -3.87 5.44
N ASN A 75 0.81 -3.28 6.60
CA ASN A 75 0.55 -4.03 7.82
C ASN A 75 -0.69 -4.92 7.69
N TYR A 76 -1.75 -4.38 7.09
CA TYR A 76 -2.99 -5.11 6.86
C TYR A 76 -2.79 -6.34 5.94
N HIS A 77 -2.10 -6.16 4.81
CA HIS A 77 -1.85 -7.26 3.87
C HIS A 77 -0.85 -8.28 4.44
N ALA A 78 0.15 -7.83 5.20
CA ALA A 78 1.05 -8.71 5.92
C ALA A 78 0.27 -9.57 6.92
N GLY A 79 -0.60 -8.97 7.74
CA GLY A 79 -1.46 -9.71 8.67
C GLY A 79 -2.34 -10.74 7.96
N LEU A 80 -3.01 -10.34 6.87
CA LEU A 80 -3.85 -11.25 6.09
C LEU A 80 -3.10 -12.46 5.53
N PHE A 81 -1.82 -12.33 5.20
CA PHE A 81 -1.00 -13.45 4.71
C PHE A 81 -0.42 -14.29 5.85
N TYR A 82 0.13 -13.65 6.88
CA TYR A 82 0.83 -14.35 7.97
C TYR A 82 -0.11 -15.06 8.95
N LEU A 83 -1.33 -14.55 9.16
CA LEU A 83 -2.32 -15.19 10.05
C LEU A 83 -2.72 -16.61 9.58
N PRO A 84 -3.19 -16.83 8.34
CA PRO A 84 -3.54 -18.17 7.89
C PRO A 84 -2.30 -19.06 7.82
N PHE A 85 -1.15 -18.53 7.43
CA PHE A 85 0.12 -19.27 7.41
C PHE A 85 0.51 -19.78 8.81
N TYR A 86 0.30 -18.95 9.85
CA TYR A 86 0.53 -19.33 11.24
C TYR A 86 -0.44 -20.42 11.71
N TRP A 87 -1.72 -20.30 11.38
CA TRP A 87 -2.75 -21.30 11.74
C TRP A 87 -2.53 -22.65 11.08
N THR A 88 -2.10 -22.67 9.82
CA THR A 88 -1.83 -23.93 9.13
C THR A 88 -0.50 -24.55 9.56
N SER A 89 0.56 -23.74 9.72
CA SER A 89 1.90 -24.26 10.00
C SER A 89 2.15 -24.60 11.48
N VAL A 90 1.61 -23.80 12.41
CA VAL A 90 1.85 -23.97 13.85
C VAL A 90 0.71 -24.73 14.53
N GLN A 91 -0.54 -24.38 14.22
CA GLN A 91 -1.71 -25.03 14.83
C GLN A 91 -2.18 -26.28 14.05
N ASN A 92 -1.54 -26.60 12.91
CA ASN A 92 -1.89 -27.74 12.05
C ASN A 92 -3.38 -27.78 11.68
N LEU A 93 -4.00 -26.60 11.58
CA LEU A 93 -5.41 -26.47 11.20
C LEU A 93 -5.57 -26.75 9.72
N SER A 94 -6.75 -27.27 9.34
CA SER A 94 -7.08 -27.39 7.93
C SER A 94 -7.14 -25.98 7.29
N PRO A 95 -6.74 -25.83 6.01
CA PRO A 95 -6.82 -24.54 5.31
C PRO A 95 -8.24 -23.94 5.34
N LEU A 96 -9.26 -24.80 5.32
CA LEU A 96 -10.66 -24.41 5.43
C LEU A 96 -10.97 -23.72 6.78
N GLU A 97 -10.52 -24.30 7.89
CA GLU A 97 -10.74 -23.75 9.22
C GLU A 97 -10.01 -22.42 9.44
N ALA A 98 -8.79 -22.29 8.88
CA ALA A 98 -8.07 -21.03 8.88
C ALA A 98 -8.85 -19.93 8.14
N CYS A 99 -9.42 -20.25 6.96
CA CYS A 99 -10.24 -19.31 6.22
C CYS A 99 -11.51 -18.91 6.96
N ILE A 100 -12.20 -19.85 7.63
CA ILE A 100 -13.40 -19.55 8.42
C ILE A 100 -13.10 -18.54 9.53
N ARG A 101 -11.92 -18.61 10.15
CA ARG A 101 -11.48 -17.63 11.17
C ARG A 101 -11.15 -16.25 10.60
N LEU A 102 -10.90 -16.12 9.29
CA LEU A 102 -10.70 -14.81 8.62
C LEU A 102 -12.03 -14.12 8.27
N ILE A 103 -13.13 -14.87 8.08
CA ILE A 103 -14.43 -14.32 7.68
C ILE A 103 -14.90 -13.16 8.58
N PRO A 104 -14.84 -13.25 9.93
CA PRO A 104 -15.25 -12.16 10.80
C PRO A 104 -14.48 -10.87 10.53
N SER A 105 -13.17 -10.97 10.26
CA SER A 105 -12.33 -9.81 10.01
C SER A 105 -12.72 -9.10 8.71
N ILE A 106 -13.02 -9.85 7.65
CA ILE A 106 -13.44 -9.32 6.35
C ILE A 106 -14.80 -8.63 6.47
N LEU A 107 -15.75 -9.27 7.17
CA LEU A 107 -17.09 -8.73 7.38
C LEU A 107 -17.05 -7.40 8.16
N LEU A 108 -16.23 -7.33 9.21
CA LEU A 108 -16.05 -6.11 9.99
C LEU A 108 -15.49 -4.96 9.13
N HIS A 109 -14.52 -5.21 8.25
CA HIS A 109 -14.00 -4.17 7.35
C HIS A 109 -15.02 -3.66 6.33
N VAL A 110 -15.84 -4.55 5.77
CA VAL A 110 -16.93 -4.16 4.84
C VAL A 110 -17.98 -3.34 5.59
N LEU A 111 -18.38 -3.79 6.78
CA LEU A 111 -19.37 -3.10 7.61
C LEU A 111 -18.88 -1.71 8.02
N HIS A 112 -17.64 -1.59 8.47
CA HIS A 112 -17.02 -0.30 8.82
C HIS A 112 -17.09 0.69 7.65
N ARG A 113 -16.75 0.24 6.43
CA ARG A 113 -16.84 1.10 5.25
C ARG A 113 -18.28 1.49 4.92
N LEU A 114 -19.24 0.57 5.04
CA LEU A 114 -20.65 0.86 4.78
C LEU A 114 -21.24 1.86 5.78
N LEU A 115 -20.95 1.66 7.08
CA LEU A 115 -21.45 2.53 8.16
C LEU A 115 -20.87 3.94 8.12
N LEU A 116 -19.63 4.13 7.64
CA LEU A 116 -19.03 5.45 7.50
C LEU A 116 -19.43 6.16 6.20
N VAL A 117 -19.55 5.43 5.09
CA VAL A 117 -19.84 6.06 3.78
C VAL A 117 -21.26 6.64 3.72
N ILE A 118 -22.25 5.98 4.31
CA ILE A 118 -23.66 6.43 4.28
C ILE A 118 -23.84 7.81 4.96
N PRO A 119 -23.40 8.04 6.21
CA PRO A 119 -23.57 9.34 6.87
C PRO A 119 -22.72 10.43 6.22
N LEU A 120 -21.51 10.11 5.74
CA LEU A 120 -20.66 11.08 5.06
C LEU A 120 -21.26 11.53 3.72
N ARG A 121 -21.83 10.61 2.94
CA ARG A 121 -22.56 10.95 1.71
C ARG A 121 -23.73 11.89 1.99
N LYS A 122 -24.47 11.62 3.07
CA LYS A 122 -25.61 12.45 3.47
C LYS A 122 -25.20 13.86 3.91
N GLN A 123 -24.03 14.03 4.54
CA GLN A 123 -23.52 15.36 4.92
C GLN A 123 -23.09 16.17 3.68
N VAL A 124 -22.38 15.55 2.74
CA VAL A 124 -21.96 16.20 1.50
C VAL A 124 -23.15 16.70 0.65
N ASP A 125 -24.23 15.92 0.57
CA ASP A 125 -25.45 16.34 -0.16
C ASP A 125 -26.18 17.53 0.51
N ILE A 126 -26.05 17.68 1.84
CA ILE A 126 -26.67 18.80 2.59
C ILE A 126 -25.87 20.08 2.42
N ASP A 127 -24.53 20.01 2.49
CA ASP A 127 -23.64 21.17 2.32
C ASP A 127 -23.65 21.72 0.89
N HIS A 128 -24.04 20.91 -0.11
CA HIS A 128 -24.15 21.35 -1.50
C HIS A 128 -25.45 22.12 -1.81
N TYR A 129 -26.42 22.13 -0.88
CA TYR A 129 -27.72 22.80 -1.04
C TYR A 129 -27.88 24.06 -0.16
N SER A 130 -26.89 24.38 0.68
CA SER A 130 -26.79 25.59 1.50
C SER A 130 -25.86 26.62 0.89
#